data_AF-A0A974TBE6-F1
#
_entry.id   AF-A0A974TBE6-F1
#
_cell.length_a   1.000
_cell.length_b   1.000
_cell.length_c   1.000
_cell.angle_alpha   90.00
_cell.angle_beta   90.00
_cell.angle_gamma   90.00
#
_symmetry.space_group_name_H-M   'P 1'
#
loop_
_entity.id
_entity.type
_entity.pdbx_description
1 polymer ?
#
loop_
_entity_poly.entity_id
_entity_poly.type
_entity_poly.pdbx_seq_one_letter_code
_entity_poly.pdbx_strand_id
1 'polypeptide(L)'
;MLRHVTDEEIEQRVKALRRELGLQNQSRPDMMTVIQKLTTSFRHFAYQRVPDAEMPDAEAQWEARKGVLRIRESVVGAMQRGEPRARMAIANEIGHFAMRHPGVRNRSTTQPTAGRSLLEAKKEESEARRFAAMFLAPNYLLRSTDTVEDIVDRFGLSFEAAMIRKGEFDAFQRRAAGHRRELPSVVVDYLKDARRQGAKLRTDLN
;
A
#
# COMPACT_ATOMS: atom_id res chain seq x y z
N MET A 1 -6.30 -6.59 -21.63
CA MET A 1 -5.40 -6.94 -20.51
C MET A 1 -5.43 -5.80 -19.52
N LEU A 2 -5.76 -6.04 -18.24
CA LEU A 2 -5.78 -4.96 -17.24
C LEU A 2 -4.34 -4.44 -17.03
N ARG A 3 -4.08 -3.16 -17.32
CA ARG A 3 -2.76 -2.54 -17.08
C ARG A 3 -2.44 -2.63 -15.59
N HIS A 4 -1.35 -3.27 -15.23
CA HIS A 4 -0.88 -3.29 -13.84
C HIS A 4 -0.07 -2.03 -13.55
N VAL A 5 -0.37 -1.33 -12.45
CA VAL A 5 0.44 -0.20 -12.01
C VAL A 5 1.65 -0.70 -11.22
N THR A 6 2.85 -0.29 -11.64
CA THR A 6 4.11 -0.73 -11.00
C THR A 6 4.33 -0.02 -9.67
N ASP A 7 5.22 -0.58 -8.84
CA ASP A 7 5.60 0.03 -7.55
C ASP A 7 6.25 1.40 -7.75
N GLU A 8 7.04 1.55 -8.81
CA GLU A 8 7.68 2.82 -9.17
C GLU A 8 6.64 3.89 -9.52
N GLU A 9 5.59 3.52 -10.26
CA GLU A 9 4.48 4.44 -10.57
C GLU A 9 3.71 4.84 -9.30
N ILE A 10 3.50 3.90 -8.36
CA ILE A 10 2.86 4.18 -7.07
C ILE A 10 3.74 5.11 -6.22
N GLU A 11 5.05 4.85 -6.13
CA GLU A 11 6.01 5.71 -5.42
C GLU A 11 6.04 7.14 -5.96
N GLN A 12 5.97 7.33 -7.28
CA GLN A 12 5.86 8.68 -7.85
C GLN A 12 4.58 9.39 -7.43
N ARG A 13 3.45 8.68 -7.38
CA ARG A 13 2.18 9.22 -6.89
C ARG A 13 2.24 9.54 -5.41
N VAL A 14 2.84 8.67 -4.60
CA VAL A 14 3.07 8.91 -3.17
C VAL A 14 3.93 10.16 -2.97
N LYS A 15 5.05 10.28 -3.68
CA LYS A 15 5.94 11.44 -3.60
C LYS A 15 5.21 12.73 -3.99
N ALA A 16 4.42 12.71 -5.06
CA ALA A 16 3.62 13.84 -5.49
C ALA A 16 2.58 14.25 -4.43
N LEU A 17 1.79 13.30 -3.92
CA LEU A 17 0.78 13.58 -2.89
C LEU A 17 1.41 14.06 -1.59
N ARG A 18 2.48 13.43 -1.13
CA ARG A 18 3.18 13.87 0.09
C ARG A 18 3.73 15.28 -0.06
N ARG A 19 4.24 15.66 -1.23
CA ARG A 19 4.68 17.04 -1.50
C ARG A 19 3.51 18.02 -1.49
N GLU A 20 2.39 17.68 -2.14
CA GLU A 20 1.17 18.49 -2.15
C GLU A 20 0.66 18.79 -0.72
N LEU A 21 0.76 17.79 0.16
CA LEU A 21 0.34 17.91 1.56
C LEU A 21 1.44 18.53 2.47
N GLY A 22 2.64 18.79 1.96
CA GLY A 22 3.77 19.30 2.75
C GLY A 22 4.34 18.28 3.75
N LEU A 23 4.28 17.00 3.41
CA LEU A 23 4.70 15.85 4.23
C LEU A 23 6.02 15.23 3.76
N GLN A 24 6.67 15.79 2.74
CA GLN A 24 7.81 15.15 2.07
C GLN A 24 8.96 14.77 3.01
N ASN A 25 9.17 15.45 4.14
CA ASN A 25 10.28 15.13 5.06
C ASN A 25 9.84 14.43 6.35
N GLN A 26 8.57 14.00 6.47
CA GLN A 26 8.02 13.45 7.72
C GLN A 26 8.03 11.92 7.74
N SER A 27 8.82 11.28 8.60
CA SER A 27 8.83 9.80 8.66
C SER A 27 7.53 9.21 9.22
N ARG A 28 6.89 9.88 10.19
CA ARG A 28 5.65 9.41 10.83
C ARG A 28 4.61 10.52 10.87
N PRO A 29 3.97 10.87 9.74
CA PRO A 29 2.95 11.90 9.74
C PRO A 29 1.79 11.51 10.67
N ASP A 30 1.21 12.51 11.33
CA ASP A 30 -0.07 12.35 12.03
C ASP A 30 -1.19 12.18 11.00
N MET A 31 -1.94 11.08 11.10
CA MET A 31 -2.90 10.72 10.07
C MET A 31 -4.16 11.59 10.11
N MET A 32 -4.50 12.19 11.26
CA MET A 32 -5.58 13.17 11.32
C MET A 32 -5.19 14.46 10.59
N THR A 33 -3.96 14.92 10.79
CA THR A 33 -3.37 16.05 10.07
C THR A 33 -3.32 15.77 8.56
N VAL A 34 -3.00 14.54 8.15
CA VAL A 34 -3.06 14.11 6.74
C VAL A 34 -4.47 14.26 6.18
N ILE A 35 -5.50 13.77 6.90
CA ILE A 35 -6.90 13.89 6.48
C ILE A 35 -7.31 15.36 6.37
N GLN A 36 -6.98 16.19 7.36
CA GLN A 36 -7.29 17.63 7.32
C GLN A 36 -6.64 18.30 6.11
N LYS A 37 -5.35 18.04 5.86
CA LYS A 37 -4.65 18.56 4.67
C LYS A 37 -5.30 18.08 3.38
N LEU A 38 -5.75 16.83 3.29
CA LEU A 38 -6.51 16.34 2.14
C LEU A 38 -7.81 17.13 1.94
N THR A 39 -8.58 17.37 3.01
CA THR A 39 -9.82 18.15 2.93
C THR A 39 -9.58 19.61 2.50
N THR A 40 -8.44 20.20 2.88
CA THR A 40 -8.07 21.56 2.47
C THR A 40 -7.54 21.62 1.03
N SER A 41 -6.68 20.68 0.64
CA SER A 41 -6.03 20.67 -0.68
C SER A 41 -6.96 20.18 -1.79
N PHE A 42 -7.96 19.35 -1.48
CA PHE A 42 -8.82 18.74 -2.48
C PHE A 42 -10.30 19.03 -2.18
N ARG A 43 -10.91 19.93 -2.96
CA ARG A 43 -12.32 20.35 -2.82
C ARG A 43 -13.34 19.19 -2.80
N HIS A 44 -13.01 18.07 -3.46
CA HIS A 44 -13.86 16.89 -3.55
C HIS A 44 -13.48 15.78 -2.55
N PHE A 45 -12.67 16.10 -1.55
CA PHE A 45 -12.32 15.19 -0.47
C PHE A 45 -12.93 15.71 0.83
N ALA A 46 -13.84 14.95 1.40
CA ALA A 46 -14.42 15.18 2.71
C ALA A 46 -14.18 13.97 3.61
N TYR A 47 -14.33 14.19 4.92
CA TYR A 47 -14.17 13.17 5.94
C TYR A 47 -15.39 13.16 6.85
N GLN A 48 -15.82 11.97 7.26
CA GLN A 48 -16.90 11.75 8.21
C GLN A 48 -16.50 10.70 9.25
N ARG A 49 -16.57 11.06 10.54
CA ARG A 49 -16.60 10.10 11.64
C ARG A 49 -17.99 9.51 11.75
N VAL A 50 -18.10 8.19 11.85
CA VAL A 50 -19.39 7.50 12.04
C VAL A 50 -19.33 6.54 13.22
N PRO A 51 -20.46 6.31 13.93
CA PRO A 51 -20.55 5.31 14.98
C PRO A 51 -20.12 3.91 14.51
N ASP A 52 -19.56 3.12 15.43
CA ASP A 52 -19.11 1.75 15.16
C ASP A 52 -20.21 0.86 14.56
N ALA A 53 -21.44 1.03 15.03
CA ALA A 53 -22.60 0.28 14.57
C ALA A 53 -22.98 0.53 13.11
N GLU A 54 -22.60 1.67 12.51
CA GLU A 54 -22.87 1.97 11.10
C GLU A 54 -21.90 1.27 10.13
N MET A 55 -20.75 0.81 10.63
CA MET A 55 -19.71 0.18 9.83
C MET A 55 -19.23 -1.13 10.46
N PRO A 56 -20.09 -2.13 10.71
CA PRO A 56 -19.71 -3.34 11.45
C PRO A 56 -18.56 -4.12 10.80
N ASP A 57 -18.51 -4.13 9.46
CA ASP A 57 -17.56 -4.93 8.67
C ASP A 57 -16.36 -4.14 8.14
N ALA A 58 -16.27 -2.84 8.42
CA ALA A 58 -15.23 -1.98 7.88
C ALA A 58 -14.66 -0.99 8.92
N GLU A 59 -13.33 -0.83 8.92
CA GLU A 59 -12.62 0.13 9.77
C GLU A 59 -12.74 1.56 9.21
N ALA A 60 -12.65 1.68 7.89
CA ALA A 60 -12.84 2.90 7.13
C ALA A 60 -13.28 2.54 5.70
N GLN A 61 -13.83 3.52 4.99
CA GLN A 61 -14.29 3.35 3.62
C GLN A 61 -14.19 4.64 2.83
N TRP A 62 -13.54 4.60 1.66
CA TRP A 62 -13.58 5.67 0.67
C TRP A 62 -14.79 5.51 -0.26
N GLU A 63 -15.72 6.46 -0.21
CA GLU A 63 -16.88 6.55 -1.08
C GLU A 63 -16.59 7.48 -2.27
N ALA A 64 -15.90 6.98 -3.30
CA ALA A 64 -15.40 7.81 -4.41
C ALA A 64 -16.46 8.66 -5.12
N ARG A 65 -17.70 8.15 -5.26
CA ARG A 65 -18.81 8.91 -5.88
C ARG A 65 -19.22 10.12 -5.07
N LYS A 66 -19.13 10.04 -3.74
CA LYS A 66 -19.46 11.15 -2.84
C LYS A 66 -18.24 12.00 -2.48
N GLY A 67 -17.04 11.46 -2.72
CA GLY A 67 -15.79 12.10 -2.30
C GLY A 67 -15.61 12.09 -0.79
N VAL A 68 -16.13 11.08 -0.08
CA VAL A 68 -16.12 11.05 1.39
C VAL A 68 -15.32 9.85 1.90
N LEU A 69 -14.37 10.11 2.80
CA LEU A 69 -13.73 9.11 3.64
C LEU A 69 -14.56 8.94 4.91
N ARG A 70 -15.21 7.79 5.08
CA ARG A 70 -15.91 7.44 6.33
C ARG A 70 -14.97 6.63 7.22
N ILE A 71 -14.88 7.00 8.50
CA ILE A 71 -14.03 6.29 9.47
C ILE A 71 -14.86 5.94 10.68
N ARG A 72 -14.77 4.68 11.09
CA ARG A 72 -15.36 4.17 12.32
C ARG A 72 -14.80 4.92 13.52
N GLU A 73 -15.65 5.31 14.46
CA GLU A 73 -15.28 6.09 15.65
C GLU A 73 -14.14 5.45 16.47
N SER A 74 -14.19 4.14 16.72
CA SER A 74 -13.09 3.43 17.40
C SER A 74 -11.76 3.52 16.64
N VAL A 75 -11.80 3.54 15.31
CA VAL A 75 -10.60 3.66 14.45
C VAL A 75 -10.02 5.06 14.50
N VAL A 76 -10.85 6.10 14.64
CA VAL A 76 -10.38 7.47 14.89
C VAL A 76 -9.57 7.52 16.20
N GLY A 77 -10.10 6.93 17.27
CA GLY A 77 -9.40 6.86 18.55
C GLY A 77 -8.09 6.07 18.47
N ALA A 78 -8.10 4.91 17.80
CA ALA A 78 -6.90 4.10 17.58
C ALA A 78 -5.84 4.83 16.74
N MET A 79 -6.27 5.55 15.70
CA MET A 79 -5.38 6.36 14.86
C MET A 79 -4.73 7.50 15.65
N GLN A 80 -5.47 8.18 16.53
CA GLN A 80 -4.95 9.23 17.41
C GLN A 80 -3.93 8.70 18.43
N ARG A 81 -4.10 7.46 18.90
CA ARG A 81 -3.09 6.75 19.71
C ARG A 81 -1.88 6.26 18.90
N GLY A 82 -1.89 6.47 17.58
CA GLY A 82 -0.81 6.06 16.69
C GLY A 82 -0.77 4.55 16.43
N GLU A 83 -1.88 3.83 16.62
CA GLU A 83 -1.94 2.38 16.43
C GLU A 83 -1.67 2.01 14.96
N PRO A 84 -0.71 1.10 14.68
CA PRO A 84 -0.29 0.83 13.31
C PRO A 84 -1.39 0.32 12.39
N ARG A 85 -2.32 -0.49 12.92
CA ARG A 85 -3.45 -1.03 12.16
C ARG A 85 -4.39 0.05 11.67
N ALA A 86 -4.77 0.99 12.55
CA ALA A 86 -5.61 2.12 12.18
C ALA A 86 -4.92 3.02 11.16
N ARG A 87 -3.62 3.31 11.35
CA ARG A 87 -2.82 4.08 10.39
C ARG A 87 -2.81 3.44 9.00
N MET A 88 -2.61 2.12 8.93
CA MET A 88 -2.63 1.36 7.67
C MET A 88 -4.02 1.36 7.02
N ALA A 89 -5.08 1.15 7.79
CA ALA A 89 -6.45 1.16 7.28
C ALA A 89 -6.80 2.50 6.63
N ILE A 90 -6.47 3.61 7.29
CA ILE A 90 -6.70 4.95 6.72
C ILE A 90 -5.83 5.22 5.51
N ALA A 91 -4.55 4.83 5.54
CA ALA A 91 -3.67 4.97 4.40
C ALA A 91 -4.14 4.15 3.18
N ASN A 92 -4.79 2.99 3.39
CA ASN A 92 -5.41 2.19 2.33
C ASN A 92 -6.54 2.93 1.63
N GLU A 93 -7.43 3.56 2.39
CA GLU A 93 -8.54 4.34 1.82
C GLU A 93 -8.04 5.63 1.14
N ILE A 94 -6.99 6.26 1.66
CA ILE A 94 -6.28 7.35 0.95
C ILE A 94 -5.67 6.84 -0.36
N GLY A 95 -5.16 5.60 -0.39
CA GLY A 95 -4.71 4.93 -1.61
C GLY A 95 -5.82 4.82 -2.65
N HIS A 96 -7.03 4.43 -2.25
CA HIS A 96 -8.17 4.44 -3.18
C HIS A 96 -8.44 5.81 -3.79
N PHE A 97 -8.41 6.86 -2.97
CA PHE A 97 -8.55 8.23 -3.44
C PHE A 97 -7.43 8.62 -4.42
N ALA A 98 -6.18 8.46 -4.02
CA ALA A 98 -5.00 8.89 -4.79
C ALA A 98 -4.84 8.13 -6.11
N MET A 99 -5.27 6.87 -6.13
CA MET A 99 -5.25 6.01 -7.32
C MET A 99 -6.52 6.16 -8.17
N ARG A 100 -7.46 7.02 -7.76
CA ARG A 100 -8.76 7.28 -8.44
C ARG A 100 -9.58 6.01 -8.64
N HIS A 101 -9.53 5.12 -7.66
CA HIS A 101 -10.35 3.91 -7.68
C HIS A 101 -11.84 4.31 -7.54
N PRO A 102 -12.75 3.72 -8.33
CA PRO A 102 -14.19 4.03 -8.33
C PRO A 102 -14.93 3.85 -6.99
N GLY A 103 -14.25 3.31 -5.97
CA GLY A 103 -14.85 2.99 -4.67
C GLY A 103 -15.86 1.84 -4.75
N VAL A 104 -16.42 1.54 -3.58
CA VAL A 104 -17.33 0.42 -3.22
C VAL A 104 -16.61 -0.87 -2.81
N ARG A 105 -16.67 -1.13 -1.50
CA ARG A 105 -16.41 -2.43 -0.87
C ARG A 105 -17.45 -2.70 0.19
N ASN A 106 -18.34 -3.65 -0.08
CA ASN A 106 -18.82 -4.51 1.00
C ASN A 106 -17.80 -5.64 1.11
N ARG A 107 -17.21 -5.81 2.30
CA ARG A 107 -16.49 -7.05 2.67
C ARG A 107 -17.48 -8.21 2.92
N SER A 108 -18.78 -7.96 2.82
CA SER A 108 -19.81 -8.99 2.87
C SER A 108 -19.90 -9.73 1.53
N THR A 109 -19.73 -11.03 1.63
CA THR A 109 -20.04 -12.08 0.67
C THR A 109 -21.44 -11.91 0.08
N THR A 110 -21.63 -11.11 -0.97
CA THR A 110 -22.72 -11.33 -1.96
C THR A 110 -22.57 -10.40 -3.16
N GLN A 111 -22.23 -11.03 -4.29
CA GLN A 111 -22.36 -10.56 -5.67
C GLN A 111 -21.59 -9.29 -6.11
N PRO A 112 -20.77 -9.38 -7.18
CA PRO A 112 -20.34 -8.18 -7.89
C PRO A 112 -21.59 -7.45 -8.41
N THR A 113 -21.77 -6.19 -8.03
CA THR A 113 -22.77 -5.31 -8.64
C THR A 113 -22.57 -5.29 -10.16
N ALA A 114 -23.69 -5.34 -10.90
CA ALA A 114 -23.76 -5.39 -12.36
C ALA A 114 -22.63 -4.63 -13.07
N GLY A 115 -21.71 -5.38 -13.69
CA GLY A 115 -20.72 -4.88 -14.63
C GLY A 115 -19.25 -4.86 -14.19
N ARG A 116 -18.91 -5.05 -12.90
CA ARG A 116 -17.50 -5.00 -12.44
C ARG A 116 -16.96 -6.37 -12.07
N SER A 117 -15.77 -6.72 -12.57
CA SER A 117 -15.18 -8.03 -12.32
C SER A 117 -14.54 -8.12 -10.93
N LEU A 118 -14.60 -9.30 -10.30
CA LEU A 118 -13.90 -9.61 -9.04
C LEU A 118 -12.38 -9.36 -9.16
N LEU A 119 -11.82 -9.56 -10.35
CA LEU A 119 -10.40 -9.39 -10.64
C LEU A 119 -9.97 -7.92 -10.55
N GLU A 120 -10.79 -7.00 -11.06
CA GLU A 120 -10.53 -5.56 -10.96
C GLU A 120 -10.59 -5.09 -9.50
N ALA A 121 -11.57 -5.56 -8.73
CA ALA A 121 -11.67 -5.21 -7.31
C ALA A 121 -10.45 -5.69 -6.49
N LYS A 122 -9.96 -6.91 -6.76
CA LYS A 122 -8.74 -7.44 -6.12
C LYS A 122 -7.50 -6.65 -6.52
N LYS A 123 -7.39 -6.28 -7.79
CA LYS A 123 -6.28 -5.47 -8.31
C LYS A 123 -6.23 -4.10 -7.63
N GLU A 124 -7.37 -3.42 -7.55
CA GLU A 124 -7.46 -2.10 -6.90
C GLU A 124 -7.16 -2.17 -5.41
N GLU A 125 -7.55 -3.25 -4.73
CA GLU A 125 -7.12 -3.46 -3.33
C GLU A 125 -5.62 -3.63 -3.22
N SER A 126 -5.03 -4.44 -4.09
CA SER A 126 -3.58 -4.61 -4.13
C SER A 126 -2.85 -3.28 -4.39
N GLU A 127 -3.37 -2.45 -5.31
CA GLU A 127 -2.84 -1.12 -5.60
C GLU A 127 -2.98 -0.16 -4.41
N ALA A 128 -4.14 -0.11 -3.76
CA ALA A 128 -4.37 0.73 -2.59
C ALA A 128 -3.51 0.32 -1.38
N ARG A 129 -3.34 -0.99 -1.16
CA ARG A 129 -2.51 -1.52 -0.07
C ARG A 129 -1.03 -1.22 -0.27
N ARG A 130 -0.51 -1.39 -1.49
CA ARG A 130 0.86 -1.00 -1.84
C ARG A 130 1.05 0.52 -1.70
N PHE A 131 0.09 1.30 -2.18
CA PHE A 131 0.10 2.76 -1.98
C PHE A 131 0.16 3.11 -0.50
N ALA A 132 -0.65 2.48 0.35
CA ALA A 132 -0.68 2.73 1.78
C ALA A 132 0.67 2.50 2.45
N ALA A 133 1.30 1.35 2.15
CA ALA A 133 2.61 1.00 2.68
C ALA A 133 3.68 2.00 2.25
N MET A 134 3.71 2.37 0.96
CA MET A 134 4.65 3.37 0.43
C MET A 134 4.34 4.79 0.94
N PHE A 135 3.07 5.13 1.13
CA PHE A 135 2.68 6.43 1.67
C PHE A 135 3.15 6.58 3.11
N LEU A 136 3.03 5.54 3.93
CA LEU A 136 3.50 5.56 5.32
C LEU A 136 5.03 5.48 5.40
N ALA A 137 5.68 4.63 4.60
CA ALA A 137 7.13 4.44 4.58
C ALA A 137 7.67 4.52 3.13
N PRO A 138 7.87 5.73 2.58
CA PRO A 138 8.26 5.90 1.19
C PRO A 138 9.74 5.57 0.96
N ASN A 139 10.06 5.05 -0.22
CA ASN A 139 11.43 4.66 -0.60
C ASN A 139 12.46 5.75 -0.35
N TYR A 140 12.10 7.02 -0.60
CA TYR A 140 13.04 8.13 -0.46
C TYR A 140 13.33 8.55 0.99
N LEU A 141 12.61 8.00 1.98
CA LEU A 141 12.91 8.18 3.41
C LEU A 141 13.53 6.92 4.04
N LEU A 142 13.44 5.78 3.36
CA LEU A 142 14.07 4.53 3.78
C LEU A 142 15.56 4.55 3.44
N ARG A 143 16.36 3.89 4.28
CA ARG A 143 17.79 3.71 4.13
C ARG A 143 18.08 2.24 3.88
N SER A 144 19.10 1.94 3.07
CA SER A 144 19.53 0.55 2.82
C SER A 144 19.90 -0.19 4.10
N THR A 145 20.39 0.54 5.11
CA THR A 145 20.77 0.04 6.43
C THR A 145 19.62 -0.11 7.41
N ASP A 146 18.41 0.36 7.08
CA ASP A 146 17.26 0.24 8.00
C ASP A 146 16.93 -1.25 8.22
N THR A 147 16.83 -1.62 9.50
CA THR A 147 16.28 -2.89 9.95
C THR A 147 14.75 -2.85 9.94
N VAL A 148 14.11 -3.99 10.19
CA VAL A 148 12.64 -4.05 10.32
C VAL A 148 12.18 -3.22 11.52
N GLU A 149 12.94 -3.29 12.61
CA GLU A 149 12.73 -2.56 13.86
C GLU A 149 12.85 -1.05 13.64
N ASP A 150 13.88 -0.60 12.90
CA ASP A 150 14.02 0.81 12.51
C ASP A 150 12.78 1.30 11.75
N ILE A 151 12.22 0.46 10.87
CA ILE A 151 11.03 0.81 10.09
C ILE A 151 9.78 0.90 10.99
N VAL A 152 9.63 -0.03 11.93
CA VAL A 152 8.54 0.00 12.92
C VAL A 152 8.60 1.30 13.71
N ASP A 153 9.76 1.62 14.29
CA ASP A 153 9.91 2.75 15.20
C ASP A 153 9.78 4.09 14.46
N ARG A 154 10.45 4.23 13.31
CA ARG A 154 10.51 5.49 12.56
C ARG A 154 9.21 5.81 11.81
N PHE A 155 8.51 4.80 11.30
CA PHE A 155 7.33 5.02 10.45
C PHE A 155 6.01 4.64 11.13
N GLY A 156 6.05 3.96 12.28
CA GLY A 156 4.87 3.54 13.03
C GLY A 156 4.06 2.46 12.32
N LEU A 157 4.75 1.52 11.68
CA LEU A 157 4.15 0.34 11.05
C LEU A 157 4.06 -0.82 12.05
N SER A 158 3.19 -1.80 11.79
CA SER A 158 3.26 -3.08 12.51
C SER A 158 4.52 -3.81 12.07
N PHE A 159 5.02 -4.72 12.91
CA PHE A 159 6.19 -5.53 12.57
C PHE A 159 6.00 -6.27 11.24
N GLU A 160 4.85 -6.89 11.02
CA GLU A 160 4.51 -7.56 9.76
C GLU A 160 4.53 -6.61 8.55
N ALA A 161 3.92 -5.43 8.67
CA ALA A 161 3.91 -4.45 7.59
C ALA A 161 5.32 -3.91 7.30
N ALA A 162 6.14 -3.72 8.35
CA ALA A 162 7.54 -3.31 8.23
C ALA A 162 8.40 -4.38 7.54
N MET A 163 8.22 -5.66 7.87
CA MET A 163 8.91 -6.78 7.20
C MET A 163 8.61 -6.80 5.69
N ILE A 164 7.33 -6.72 5.33
CA ILE A 164 6.92 -6.69 3.92
C ILE A 164 7.53 -5.48 3.22
N ARG A 165 7.43 -4.30 3.85
CA ARG A 165 7.93 -3.06 3.29
C ARG A 165 9.45 -3.06 3.09
N LYS A 166 10.20 -3.62 4.04
CA LYS A 166 11.65 -3.80 3.93
C LYS A 166 11.99 -4.68 2.72
N GLY A 167 11.31 -5.81 2.56
CA GLY A 167 11.50 -6.69 1.40
C GLY A 167 11.20 -6.02 0.06
N GLU A 168 10.14 -5.21 -0.01
CA GLU A 168 9.81 -4.41 -1.20
C GLU A 168 10.89 -3.37 -1.51
N PHE A 169 11.36 -2.64 -0.50
CA PHE A 169 12.41 -1.63 -0.65
C PHE A 169 13.73 -2.25 -1.10
N ASP A 170 14.14 -3.38 -0.52
CA ASP A 170 15.35 -4.10 -0.92
C ASP A 170 15.24 -4.66 -2.34
N ALA A 171 14.04 -5.08 -2.76
CA ALA A 171 13.79 -5.45 -4.14
C ALA A 171 13.90 -4.25 -5.09
N PHE A 172 13.37 -3.10 -4.71
CA PHE A 172 13.50 -1.85 -5.47
C PHE A 172 14.97 -1.42 -5.63
N GLN A 173 15.75 -1.42 -4.54
CA GLN A 173 17.17 -1.07 -4.58
C GLN A 173 17.97 -1.98 -5.51
N ARG A 174 17.73 -3.30 -5.45
CA ARG A 174 18.38 -4.26 -6.36
C ARG A 174 18.04 -3.99 -7.82
N ARG A 175 16.76 -3.74 -8.14
CA ARG A 175 16.35 -3.38 -9.52
C ARG A 175 17.01 -2.09 -9.99
N ALA A 176 17.05 -1.06 -9.14
CA ALA A 176 17.66 0.23 -9.46
C ALA A 176 19.18 0.11 -9.71
N ALA A 177 19.86 -0.78 -8.99
CA ALA A 177 21.28 -1.08 -9.18
C ALA A 177 21.57 -2.06 -10.34
N GLY A 178 20.54 -2.54 -11.05
CA GLY A 178 20.69 -3.52 -12.13
C GLY A 178 21.00 -4.95 -11.65
N HIS A 179 20.96 -5.21 -10.35
CA HIS A 179 21.20 -6.54 -9.79
C HIS A 179 19.96 -7.43 -9.96
N ARG A 180 20.13 -8.59 -10.59
CA ARG A 180 19.09 -9.62 -10.65
C ARG A 180 18.95 -10.30 -9.29
N ARG A 181 17.74 -10.74 -8.96
CA ARG A 181 17.53 -11.61 -7.79
C ARG A 181 18.25 -12.92 -8.05
N GLU A 182 19.22 -13.27 -7.21
CA GLU A 182 19.82 -14.59 -7.22
C GLU A 182 18.72 -15.63 -6.97
N LEU A 183 18.71 -16.67 -7.80
CA LEU A 183 17.79 -17.78 -7.62
C LEU A 183 18.19 -18.52 -6.33
N PRO A 184 17.22 -18.95 -5.51
CA PRO A 184 17.53 -19.81 -4.38
C PRO A 184 18.34 -21.03 -4.85
N SER A 185 19.31 -21.47 -4.05
CA SER A 185 20.19 -22.60 -4.40
C SER A 185 19.42 -23.84 -4.85
N VAL A 186 18.33 -24.18 -4.15
CA VAL A 186 17.43 -25.28 -4.51
C VAL A 186 16.85 -25.14 -5.92
N VAL A 187 16.49 -23.93 -6.33
CA VAL A 187 15.98 -23.67 -7.69
C VAL A 187 17.10 -23.77 -8.71
N VAL A 188 18.30 -23.27 -8.37
CA VAL A 188 19.48 -23.39 -9.23
C VAL A 188 19.83 -24.88 -9.45
N ASP A 189 19.83 -25.68 -8.39
CA ASP A 189 20.15 -27.11 -8.44
C ASP A 189 19.11 -27.86 -9.27
N TYR A 190 17.83 -27.60 -9.04
CA TYR A 190 16.74 -28.14 -9.88
C TYR A 190 16.92 -27.78 -11.36
N LEU A 191 17.23 -26.52 -11.69
CA LEU A 191 17.43 -26.09 -13.07
C LEU A 191 18.69 -26.72 -13.68
N LYS A 192 19.76 -26.90 -12.90
CA LYS A 192 20.98 -27.62 -13.34
C LYS A 192 20.69 -29.08 -13.68
N ASP A 193 19.90 -29.77 -12.86
CA ASP A 193 19.53 -31.16 -13.10
C ASP A 193 18.58 -31.30 -14.30
N ALA A 194 17.61 -30.40 -14.46
CA ALA A 194 16.77 -30.34 -15.66
C ALA A 194 17.60 -30.13 -16.93
N ARG A 195 18.64 -29.27 -16.88
CA ARG A 195 19.57 -29.07 -18.01
C ARG A 195 20.38 -30.34 -18.32
N ARG A 196 20.83 -31.07 -17.29
CA ARG A 196 21.52 -32.38 -17.46
C ARG A 196 20.61 -33.42 -18.11
N GLN A 197 19.30 -33.36 -17.85
CA GLN A 197 18.28 -34.22 -18.45
C GLN A 197 17.82 -33.75 -19.85
N GLY A 198 18.49 -32.74 -20.44
CA GLY A 198 18.24 -32.28 -21.81
C GLY A 198 17.22 -31.15 -21.96
N ALA A 199 16.73 -30.56 -20.87
CA ALA A 199 15.82 -29.41 -20.94
C ALA A 199 16.56 -28.14 -21.42
N LYS A 200 15.97 -27.42 -22.38
CA LYS A 200 16.45 -26.09 -22.79
C LYS A 200 15.98 -25.03 -21.80
N LEU A 201 16.92 -24.40 -21.10
CA LEU A 201 16.63 -23.29 -20.19
C LEU A 201 16.55 -21.96 -20.95
N ARG A 202 15.62 -21.09 -20.55
CA ARG A 202 15.47 -19.70 -21.06
C ARG A 202 16.13 -18.65 -20.16
N THR A 203 16.95 -19.09 -19.20
CA THR A 203 17.61 -18.24 -18.22
C THR A 203 19.06 -18.65 -18.10
N ASP A 204 19.95 -17.67 -18.04
CA ASP A 204 21.36 -17.89 -17.76
C ASP A 204 21.53 -18.26 -16.29
N LEU A 205 22.06 -19.46 -16.04
CA LEU A 205 22.50 -19.88 -14.71
C LEU A 205 23.95 -19.44 -14.56
N ASN A 206 24.20 -18.28 -13.94
CA ASN A 206 25.52 -17.94 -13.41
C ASN A 206 25.74 -18.67 -12.09
#